data_AF-A0A3Q0IKV6-F1
#
_entry.id   AF-A0A3Q0IKV6-F1
#
_cell.length_a   1.000
_cell.length_b   1.000
_cell.length_c   1.000
_cell.angle_alpha   90.00
_cell.angle_beta   90.00
_cell.angle_gamma   90.00
#
_symmetry.space_group_name_H-M   'P 1'
#
loop_
_entity.id
_entity.type
_entity.pdbx_description
1 polymer ?
#
loop_
_entity_poly.entity_id
_entity_poly.type
_entity_poly.pdbx_seq_one_letter_code
_entity_poly.pdbx_strand_id
1 'polypeptide(L)' 'MKSRKQIRHNALIQEVLSQSKSFAPSISMIKKCIESLIDKNYVERTANSTDEYSYVA' A
#
# COMPACT_ATOMS: atom_id res chain seq x y z
N MET A 1 -4.62 -4.00 -4.19
CA MET A 1 -4.68 -4.98 -3.07
C MET A 1 -5.75 -6.04 -3.26
N LYS A 2 -6.97 -5.74 -3.73
CA LYS A 2 -8.01 -6.77 -3.95
C LYS A 2 -7.60 -7.96 -4.86
N SER A 3 -6.66 -7.77 -5.78
CA SER A 3 -6.12 -8.84 -6.65
C SER A 3 -4.82 -9.50 -6.15
N ARG A 4 -4.13 -8.93 -5.15
CA ARG A 4 -2.86 -9.42 -4.60
C ARG A 4 -2.97 -9.48 -3.08
N LYS A 5 -3.03 -10.70 -2.53
CA LYS A 5 -3.19 -10.93 -1.09
C LYS A 5 -2.04 -10.34 -0.25
N GLN A 6 -0.84 -10.26 -0.82
CA GLN A 6 0.36 -9.70 -0.19
C GLN A 6 1.17 -8.86 -1.19
N ILE A 7 1.80 -7.79 -0.72
CA ILE A 7 2.69 -6.95 -1.53
C ILE A 7 3.78 -6.29 -0.66
N ARG A 8 4.96 -6.10 -1.25
CA ARG A 8 6.03 -5.30 -0.63
C ARG A 8 5.79 -3.81 -0.78
N HIS A 9 6.25 -3.01 0.18
CA HIS A 9 6.12 -1.56 0.22
C HIS A 9 6.59 -0.87 -1.07
N ASN A 10 7.80 -1.19 -1.52
CA ASN A 10 8.34 -0.64 -2.77
C ASN A 10 7.49 -0.99 -4.00
N ALA A 11 7.00 -2.22 -4.09
CA ALA A 11 6.15 -2.65 -5.20
C ALA A 11 4.79 -1.95 -5.17
N LEU A 12 4.21 -1.75 -3.99
CA LEU A 12 2.96 -1.02 -3.81
C LEU A 12 3.08 0.44 -4.26
N ILE A 13 4.17 1.13 -3.88
CA ILE A 13 4.42 2.51 -4.32
C ILE A 13 4.53 2.58 -5.84
N GLN A 14 5.28 1.67 -6.46
CA GLN A 14 5.43 1.63 -7.92
C GLN A 14 4.10 1.35 -8.64
N GLU A 15 3.27 0.43 -8.13
CA GLU A 15 1.93 0.20 -8.68
C GLU A 15 1.04 1.44 -8.57
N VAL A 16 1.05 2.13 -7.42
CA VAL A 16 0.26 3.36 -7.22
C VAL A 16 0.72 4.46 -8.17
N LEU A 17 2.03 4.65 -8.35
CA LEU A 17 2.59 5.61 -9.29
C LEU A 17 2.22 5.27 -10.75
N SER A 18 2.28 3.99 -11.11
CA SER A 18 1.94 3.51 -12.46
C SER A 18 0.46 3.66 -12.78
N GLN A 19 -0.42 3.50 -11.78
CA GLN A 19 -1.87 3.72 -11.93
C GLN A 19 -2.24 5.21 -11.89
N SER A 20 -1.50 6.01 -11.13
CA SER A 20 -1.79 7.43 -10.89
C SER A 20 -0.99 8.36 -11.80
N LYS A 21 -0.72 7.95 -13.05
CA LYS A 21 0.09 8.72 -14.02
C LYS A 21 -0.44 10.13 -14.28
N SER A 22 -1.75 10.34 -14.18
CA SER A 22 -2.38 11.65 -14.42
C SER A 22 -2.32 12.59 -13.21
N PHE A 23 -2.10 12.07 -11.99
CA PHE A 23 -2.12 12.85 -10.74
C PHE A 23 -0.74 12.94 -10.09
N ALA A 24 0.21 12.07 -10.48
CA ALA A 24 1.60 12.04 -10.01
C ALA A 24 1.75 12.29 -8.49
N PRO A 25 1.10 11.46 -7.63
CA PRO A 25 1.10 11.68 -6.20
C PRO A 25 2.52 11.59 -5.62
N SER A 26 2.82 12.45 -4.64
CA SER A 26 4.08 12.38 -3.91
C SER A 26 4.14 11.11 -3.05
N ILE A 27 5.34 10.56 -2.86
CA ILE A 27 5.57 9.37 -2.01
C ILE A 27 5.03 9.59 -0.60
N SER A 28 5.15 10.82 -0.07
CA SER A 28 4.61 11.19 1.25
C SER A 28 3.09 11.03 1.35
N MET A 29 2.35 11.37 0.28
CA MET A 29 0.90 11.19 0.23
C MET A 29 0.52 9.70 0.17
N ILE A 30 1.26 8.91 -0.62
CA ILE A 30 1.04 7.46 -0.71
C ILE A 30 1.23 6.80 0.66
N LYS A 31 2.29 7.17 1.39
CA LYS A 31 2.54 6.66 2.75
C LYS A 31 1.40 6.97 3.72
N LYS A 32 0.90 8.21 3.74
CA LYS A 32 -0.27 8.59 4.56
C LYS A 32 -1.53 7.79 4.21
N CYS A 33 -1.76 7.53 2.92
CA CYS A 33 -2.89 6.70 2.51
C CYS A 33 -2.74 5.25 2.97
N ILE A 34 -1.53 4.68 2.92
CA ILE A 34 -1.27 3.33 3.45
C ILE A 34 -1.57 3.27 4.95
N GLU A 35 -1.12 4.26 5.72
CA GLU A 35 -1.44 4.36 7.16
C GLU A 35 -2.95 4.43 7.40
N SER A 36 -3.67 5.28 6.65
CA SER A 36 -5.12 5.38 6.76
C SER A 36 -5.85 4.06 6.42
N LEU A 37 -5.31 3.27 5.49
CA LEU A 37 -5.86 1.95 5.15
C LEU A 37 -5.59 0.90 6.22
N ILE A 38 -4.47 1.02 6.94
CA ILE A 38 -4.15 0.18 8.10
C ILE A 38 -5.10 0.51 9.26
N ASP A 39 -5.30 1.78 9.58
CA ASP A 39 -6.21 2.22 10.64
C ASP A 39 -7.65 1.74 10.40
N LYS A 40 -8.06 1.69 9.13
CA LYS A 40 -9.37 1.19 8.72
C LYS A 40 -9.45 -0.33 8.61
N ASN A 41 -8.40 -1.07 8.97
CA ASN A 41 -8.30 -2.53 8.88
C ASN A 41 -8.54 -3.10 7.46
N TYR A 42 -8.24 -2.33 6.41
CA TYR A 42 -8.23 -2.87 5.03
C TYR A 42 -6.93 -3.58 4.69
N VAL A 43 -5.84 -3.18 5.36
CA VAL A 43 -4.48 -3.67 5.14
C VAL A 43 -3.79 -3.87 6.49
N GLU A 44 -2.99 -4.90 6.65
CA GLU A 44 -2.16 -5.14 7.83
C GLU A 44 -0.68 -5.24 7.43
N ARG A 45 0.22 -4.99 8.38
CA ARG A 45 1.64 -5.31 8.21
C ARG A 45 1.85 -6.77 8.56
N THR A 46 2.56 -7.51 7.72
CA THR A 46 2.86 -8.90 8.02
C THR A 46 3.79 -9.01 9.24
N ALA A 47 3.57 -10.00 10.11
CA ALA A 47 4.39 -10.22 11.31
C ALA A 47 5.88 -10.48 11.00
N ASN A 48 6.17 -10.95 9.78
CA ASN A 48 7.53 -11.32 9.36
C ASN A 48 8.33 -10.12 8.83
N SER A 49 7.68 -9.03 8.43
CA SER A 49 8.34 -7.87 7.85
C SER A 49 7.48 -6.61 7.88
N THR A 50 8.08 -5.50 8.33
CA THR A 50 7.47 -4.16 8.29
C THR A 50 7.32 -3.60 6.87
N ASP A 51 8.02 -4.18 5.90
CA ASP A 51 8.01 -3.77 4.49
C ASP A 51 7.03 -4.57 3.63
N GLU A 52 6.18 -5.38 4.25
CA GLU A 52 5.19 -6.19 3.55
C GLU A 52 3.79 -6.02 4.15
N TYR A 53 2.84 -5.86 3.24
CA TYR A 53 1.44 -5.57 3.53
C TYR A 53 0.56 -6.71 3.05
N SER A 54 -0.39 -7.10 3.89
CA SER A 54 -1.40 -8.11 3.60
C SER A 54 -2.78 -7.45 3.55
N TYR A 55 -3.62 -7.89 2.63
CA TYR A 55 -4.99 -7.38 2.47
C TYR A 55 -5.95 -8.21 3.33
N VAL A 56 -6.77 -7.54 4.15
CA VAL A 56 -7.51 -8.19 5.26
C VAL A 56 -9.05 -8.09 5.14
N ALA A 57 -9.57 -7.45 4.08
CA ALA A 57 -10.99 -7.10 3.94
C ALA A 57 -11.76 -7.84 2.83
#